data_AF-A0A926DWL1-F1
#
_entry.id   AF-A0A926DWL1-F1
#
_cell.length_a   1.000
_cell.length_b   1.000
_cell.length_c   1.000
_cell.angle_alpha   90.00
_cell.angle_beta   90.00
_cell.angle_gamma   90.00
#
_symmetry.space_group_name_H-M   'P 1'
#
loop_
_entity.id
_entity.type
_entity.pdbx_description
1 polymer ?
#
loop_
_entity_poly.entity_id
_entity_poly.type
_entity_poly.pdbx_seq_one_letter_code
_entity_poly.pdbx_strand_id
1 'polypeptide(L)' 'MNPIVLKCNGPSLECIGTVRLTPEAEKVVRRLREKTNLPIRQIVSEIIIQAESLIDIENGEED' A
#
# COMPACT_ATOMS: atom_id res chain seq x y z
N MET A 1 -13.55 -9.47 -7.19
CA MET A 1 -12.44 -8.66 -6.63
C MET A 1 -12.87 -8.14 -5.29
N ASN A 2 -12.13 -8.47 -4.23
CA ASN A 2 -12.37 -7.90 -2.91
C ASN A 2 -11.75 -6.49 -2.87
N PRO A 3 -12.49 -5.44 -2.49
CA PRO A 3 -11.93 -4.10 -2.42
C PRO A 3 -10.89 -4.00 -1.31
N ILE A 4 -9.82 -3.23 -1.55
CA ILE A 4 -8.87 -2.87 -0.48
C ILE A 4 -9.53 -1.84 0.43
N VAL A 5 -9.69 -2.19 1.70
CA VAL A 5 -10.34 -1.35 2.72
C VAL A 5 -9.28 -0.78 3.65
N LEU A 6 -9.05 0.53 3.60
CA LEU A 6 -8.12 1.20 4.50
C LEU A 6 -8.74 1.29 5.90
N LYS A 7 -8.27 0.46 6.84
CA LYS A 7 -8.76 0.49 8.23
C LYS A 7 -8.08 1.61 9.01
N CYS A 8 -8.88 2.51 9.58
CA CYS A 8 -8.42 3.63 10.40
C CYS A 8 -8.10 3.23 11.86
N ASN A 9 -7.75 1.97 12.12
CA ASN A 9 -7.66 1.43 13.47
C ASN A 9 -6.31 1.75 14.11
N GLY A 10 -6.21 2.92 14.75
CA GLY A 10 -5.14 3.29 15.69
C GLY A 10 -3.72 3.30 15.12
N PRO A 11 -2.75 3.94 15.78
CA PRO A 11 -1.37 3.94 15.32
C PRO A 11 -0.79 2.52 15.48
N SER A 12 -0.58 1.81 14.36
CA SER A 12 0.32 0.66 14.39
C SER A 12 1.72 1.16 14.73
N LEU A 13 2.22 0.64 15.85
CA LEU A 13 3.48 0.98 16.47
C LEU A 13 4.61 0.31 15.69
N GLU A 14 5.62 1.13 15.36
CA GLU A 14 6.91 0.77 14.77
C GLU A 14 6.91 0.37 13.27
N CYS A 15 7.57 1.19 12.45
CA CYS A 15 7.88 0.85 11.07
C CYS A 15 9.22 0.12 11.01
N ILE A 16 9.30 -0.95 10.24
CA ILE A 16 10.55 -1.67 9.99
C ILE A 16 11.03 -1.31 8.58
N GLY A 17 12.13 -0.57 8.50
CA GLY A 17 12.79 -0.21 7.23
C GLY A 17 12.22 1.01 6.50
N THR A 18 12.79 1.28 5.32
CA THR A 18 12.43 2.42 4.46
C THR A 18 12.15 1.92 3.04
N VAL A 19 10.98 2.28 2.49
CA VAL A 19 10.61 2.01 1.10
C VAL A 19 10.73 3.30 0.28
N ARG A 20 11.42 3.22 -0.86
CA ARG A 20 11.46 4.34 -1.83
C ARG A 20 10.32 4.19 -2.82
N LEU A 21 9.50 5.22 -2.94
CA LEU A 21 8.41 5.28 -3.92
C LEU A 21 8.88 5.98 -5.19
N THR A 22 8.35 5.58 -6.33
CA THR A 22 8.44 6.37 -7.56
C THR A 22 7.59 7.65 -7.44
N PRO A 23 7.86 8.70 -8.22
CA PRO A 23 7.06 9.93 -8.20
C PRO A 23 5.57 9.68 -8.45
N GLU A 24 5.22 8.72 -9.31
CA GLU A 24 3.85 8.33 -9.61
C GLU A 24 3.17 7.69 -8.40
N ALA A 25 3.87 6.76 -7.74
CA ALA A 25 3.37 6.10 -6.53
C ALA A 25 3.18 7.10 -5.39
N GLU A 26 4.11 8.04 -5.21
CA GLU A 26 3.98 9.11 -4.21
C GLU A 26 2.72 9.96 -4.44
N LYS A 27 2.45 10.36 -5.69
CA LYS A 27 1.23 11.12 -6.04
C LYS A 27 -0.04 10.35 -5.68
N VAL A 28 -0.06 9.04 -5.90
CA VAL A 28 -1.21 8.18 -5.54
C VAL A 28 -1.41 8.17 -4.03
N VAL A 29 -0.36 7.87 -3.26
CA VAL A 29 -0.47 7.75 -1.80
C VAL A 29 -0.78 9.11 -1.15
N ARG A 30 -0.28 10.22 -1.70
CA ARG A 30 -0.61 11.57 -1.23
C ARG A 30 -2.10 11.90 -1.40
N ARG A 31 -2.70 11.55 -2.55
CA ARG A 31 -4.16 11.71 -2.76
C ARG A 31 -4.98 10.83 -1.81
N LEU A 32 -4.52 9.61 -1.53
CA LEU A 32 -5.19 8.72 -0.57
C LEU A 32 -5.12 9.29 0.86
N ARG A 33 -3.98 9.88 1.23
CA ARG A 33 -3.82 10.59 2.50
C ARG A 33 -4.78 11.79 2.61
N GLU A 34 -4.92 12.61 1.58
CA GLU A 34 -5.84 13.75 1.59
C GLU A 34 -7.30 13.32 1.79
N LYS A 35 -7.69 12.15 1.28
CA LYS A 35 -9.05 11.62 1.43
C LYS A 35 -9.33 10.97 2.79
N THR A 36 -8.31 10.36 3.40
CA THR A 36 -8.49 9.50 4.59
C THR A 36 -7.92 10.11 5.86
N ASN A 37 -7.08 11.15 5.75
CA ASN A 37 -6.23 11.70 6.81
C ASN A 37 -5.30 10.68 7.49
N LEU A 38 -5.12 9.50 6.89
CA LEU A 38 -4.22 8.48 7.42
C LEU A 38 -2.75 8.78 7.08
N PRO A 39 -1.80 8.38 7.94
CA PRO A 39 -0.39 8.41 7.61
C PRO A 39 -0.10 7.59 6.34
N ILE A 40 0.75 8.10 5.45
CA ILE A 40 1.21 7.42 4.22
C ILE A 40 1.65 5.99 4.52
N ARG A 41 2.40 5.79 5.61
CA ARG A 41 2.84 4.47 6.08
C ARG A 41 1.69 3.47 6.28
N GLN A 42 0.61 3.91 6.93
CA GLN A 42 -0.53 3.05 7.22
C GLN A 42 -1.29 2.69 5.95
N ILE A 43 -1.42 3.66 5.04
CA ILE A 43 -2.05 3.44 3.74
C ILE A 43 -1.26 2.38 2.95
N VAL A 44 0.06 2.52 2.87
CA VAL A 44 0.92 1.58 2.15
C VAL A 44 0.89 0.20 2.79
N SER A 45 1.00 0.10 4.11
CA SER A 45 0.94 -1.18 4.83
C SER A 45 -0.39 -1.92 4.59
N GLU A 46 -1.53 -1.23 4.73
CA GLU A 46 -2.84 -1.84 4.51
C GLU A 46 -3.03 -2.30 3.06
N ILE A 47 -2.56 -1.50 2.09
CA ILE A 47 -2.60 -1.88 0.68
C ILE A 47 -1.79 -3.15 0.46
N ILE A 48 -0.55 -3.23 0.95
CA ILE A 48 0.33 -4.39 0.72
C ILE A 48 -0.27 -5.65 1.34
N ILE A 49 -0.72 -5.59 2.61
CA ILE A 49 -1.29 -6.74 3.31
C ILE A 49 -2.52 -7.29 2.57
N GLN A 50 -3.39 -6.41 2.07
CA GLN A 50 -4.61 -6.84 1.38
C GLN A 50 -4.36 -7.24 -0.07
N ALA A 51 -3.41 -6.59 -0.74
CA ALA A 51 -3.04 -6.87 -2.11
C ALA A 51 -2.29 -8.20 -2.26
N GLU A 52 -1.62 -8.72 -1.21
CA GLU A 52 -0.91 -10.00 -1.25
C GLU A 52 -1.72 -11.11 -1.96
N SER A 53 -2.98 -11.29 -1.55
CA SER A 53 -3.88 -12.30 -2.11
C SER A 53 -4.32 -12.05 -3.57
N LEU A 54 -4.03 -10.86 -4.11
CA LEU A 54 -4.42 -10.41 -5.44
C LEU A 54 -3.21 -10.27 -6.38
N ILE A 55 -2.00 -10.46 -5.89
CA ILE A 55 -0.78 -10.38 -6.69
C ILE A 55 -0.60 -11.73 -7.38
N ASP A 56 -0.69 -11.70 -8.71
CA ASP A 56 -0.18 -12.76 -9.56
C ASP A 56 1.25 -12.40 -9.97
N ILE A 57 2.16 -13.36 -9.89
CA ILE A 57 3.57 -13.17 -10.24
C ILE A 57 3.81 -13.89 -11.55
N GLU A 58 3.79 -13.12 -12.64
CA GLU A 58 4.27 -13.62 -13.92
C GLU A 58 5.80 -13.75 -13.85
N ASN A 59 6.27 -14.96 -13.57
CA ASN A 59 7.64 -15.32 -13.90
C ASN A 59 7.68 -15.48 -15.41
N GLY A 60 8.42 -14.61 -16.09
CA GLY A 60 8.65 -14.75 -17.52
C GLY A 60 9.37 -16.06 -17.80
N GLU A 61 8.62 -17.14 -18.05
CA GLU A 61 9.11 -18.24 -18.85
C GLU A 61 9.22 -17.69 -20.28
N GLU A 62 10.44 -17.39 -20.70
CA GLU A 62 10.80 -17.20 -22.09
C GLU A 62 10.50 -18.51 -22.82
N ASP A 63 9.41 -18.54 -23.61
CA ASP A 63 9.20 -19.54 -24.66
C ASP A 63 10.27 -19.40 -25.77
#